data_AF-A0A0F6A8U8-F1
#
_entry.id   AF-A0A0F6A8U8-F1
#
_cell.length_a   1.000
_cell.length_b   1.000
_cell.length_c   1.000
_cell.angle_alpha   90.00
_cell.angle_beta   90.00
_cell.angle_gamma   90.00
#
_symmetry.space_group_name_H-M   'P 1'
#
loop_
_entity.id
_entity.type
_entity.pdbx_description
1 polymer ?
#
loop_
_entity_poly.entity_id
_entity_poly.type
_entity_poly.pdbx_seq_one_letter_code
_entity_poly.pdbx_strand_id
1 'polypeptide(L)'
;MKKFFTLAVIICFGFLVHTKFVEAAYAVGFVKFYKEATLENSSKQTVKCNTWAFGVFDEMSLMEKYESCINDYQKDGYAIIKQSGT
;
A
#
# COMPACT_ATOMS: atom_id res chain seq x y z
N MET A 1 30.88 -23.10 19.04
CA MET A 1 31.21 -22.48 17.74
C MET A 1 30.43 -23.06 16.56
N LYS A 2 30.42 -24.39 16.31
CA LYS A 2 29.64 -25.00 15.19
C LYS A 2 28.17 -24.55 15.10
N LYS A 3 27.43 -24.55 16.22
CA LYS A 3 26.00 -24.16 16.24
C LYS A 3 25.74 -22.71 15.79
N PHE A 4 26.64 -21.78 16.13
CA PHE A 4 26.54 -20.38 15.69
C PHE A 4 26.82 -20.23 14.21
N PHE A 5 27.79 -21.00 13.68
CA PHE A 5 28.09 -21.02 12.25
C PHE A 5 26.92 -21.60 11.44
N THR A 6 26.31 -22.70 11.91
CA THR A 6 25.12 -23.28 11.27
C THR A 6 23.93 -22.32 11.29
N LEU A 7 23.71 -21.62 12.41
CA LEU A 7 22.65 -20.62 12.51
C LEU A 7 22.88 -19.44 11.55
N ALA A 8 24.12 -18.94 11.46
CA ALA A 8 24.47 -17.88 10.53
C ALA A 8 24.24 -18.29 9.06
N VAL A 9 24.60 -19.53 8.69
CA VAL A 9 24.36 -20.06 7.35
C VAL A 9 22.86 -20.13 7.05
N ILE A 10 22.03 -20.62 7.97
CA ILE A 10 20.57 -20.70 7.79
C ILE A 10 19.96 -19.30 7.60
N ILE A 11 20.38 -18.32 8.41
CA ILE A 11 19.89 -16.94 8.31
C ILE A 11 20.29 -16.32 6.98
N CYS A 12 21.55 -16.47 6.55
CA CYS A 12 22.02 -15.98 5.26
C CYS A 12 21.27 -16.63 4.09
N PHE A 13 21.03 -17.94 4.14
CA PHE A 13 20.29 -18.64 3.09
C PHE A 13 18.83 -18.20 3.06
N GLY A 14 18.19 -18.07 4.22
CA GLY A 14 16.82 -17.56 4.33
C GLY A 14 16.68 -16.14 3.78
N PHE A 15 17.66 -15.27 4.05
CA PHE A 15 17.69 -13.91 3.51
C PHE A 15 17.82 -13.91 1.98
N LEU A 16 18.71 -14.74 1.41
CA LEU A 16 18.86 -14.87 -0.04
C LEU A 16 17.60 -15.39 -0.73
N VAL A 17 16.94 -16.40 -0.14
CA VAL A 17 15.68 -16.92 -0.69
C VAL A 17 14.59 -15.85 -0.62
N HIS A 18 14.51 -15.09 0.46
CA HIS A 18 13.55 -14.00 0.61
C HIS A 18 13.76 -12.90 -0.44
N THR A 19 15.00 -12.44 -0.65
CA THR A 19 15.27 -11.39 -1.65
C THR A 19 14.96 -11.86 -3.06
N LYS A 20 15.29 -13.11 -3.42
CA LYS A 20 14.93 -13.68 -4.73
C LYS A 20 13.43 -13.88 -4.91
N PHE A 21 12.72 -14.24 -3.86
CA PHE A 21 11.26 -14.32 -3.89
C PHE A 21 10.63 -12.94 -4.10
N VAL A 22 11.13 -11.90 -3.42
CA VAL A 22 10.64 -10.53 -3.57
C VAL A 22 10.93 -9.99 -4.97
N GLU A 23 12.14 -10.19 -5.50
CA GLU A 23 12.48 -9.82 -6.88
C GLU A 23 11.56 -10.52 -7.89
N ALA A 24 11.32 -11.83 -7.72
CA ALA A 24 10.43 -12.59 -8.57
C ALA A 24 8.97 -12.13 -8.48
N ALA A 25 8.50 -11.80 -7.27
CA ALA A 25 7.15 -11.27 -7.06
C ALA A 25 6.97 -9.94 -7.83
N TYR A 26 7.87 -8.98 -7.68
CA TYR A 26 7.79 -7.72 -8.43
C TYR A 26 7.90 -7.94 -9.96
N ALA A 27 8.73 -8.89 -10.41
CA ALA A 27 8.86 -9.23 -11.82
C ALA A 27 7.56 -9.82 -12.42
N VAL A 28 6.73 -10.49 -11.62
CA VAL A 28 5.41 -11.01 -12.04
C VAL A 28 4.28 -9.99 -11.85
N GLY A 29 4.60 -8.71 -11.61
CA GLY A 29 3.62 -7.64 -11.43
C GLY A 29 2.98 -7.61 -10.04
N PHE A 30 3.58 -8.28 -9.06
CA PHE A 30 3.16 -8.19 -7.67
C PHE A 30 3.61 -6.85 -7.10
N VAL A 31 2.66 -5.96 -6.85
CA VAL A 31 2.93 -4.60 -6.38
C VAL A 31 2.22 -4.35 -5.05
N LYS A 32 2.70 -3.33 -4.33
CA LYS A 32 1.99 -2.76 -3.19
C LYS A 32 1.41 -1.43 -3.64
N PHE A 33 0.10 -1.27 -3.50
CA PHE A 33 -0.59 -0.03 -3.79
C PHE A 33 -1.28 0.47 -2.53
N TYR A 34 -1.08 1.74 -2.19
CA TYR A 34 -1.73 2.37 -1.06
C TYR A 34 -1.97 3.85 -1.35
N LYS A 35 -3.23 4.29 -1.25
CA LYS A 35 -3.60 5.70 -1.27
C LYS A 35 -4.56 5.98 -0.11
N GLU A 36 -4.37 7.11 0.55
CA GLU A 36 -5.25 7.62 1.60
C GLU A 36 -5.37 9.15 1.47
N ALA A 37 -6.60 9.66 1.53
CA ALA A 37 -6.93 11.06 1.68
C ALA A 37 -7.80 11.25 2.93
N THR A 38 -7.49 12.29 3.69
CA THR A 38 -8.39 12.82 4.72
C THR A 38 -9.07 14.06 4.17
N LEU A 39 -10.39 14.11 4.25
CA LEU A 39 -11.20 15.26 3.87
C LEU A 39 -11.92 15.84 5.09
N GLU A 40 -12.15 17.15 5.08
CA GLU A 40 -12.79 17.90 6.16
C GLU A 40 -13.87 18.84 5.60
N ASN A 41 -15.03 18.93 6.25
CA ASN A 41 -16.09 19.89 5.89
C ASN A 41 -16.05 21.16 6.75
N SER A 42 -16.92 22.12 6.45
CA SER A 42 -17.07 23.38 7.20
C SER A 42 -17.40 23.19 8.70
N SER A 43 -17.96 22.03 9.07
CA SER A 43 -18.27 21.65 10.45
C SER A 43 -17.11 20.93 11.15
N LYS A 44 -15.90 20.89 10.53
CA LYS A 44 -14.71 20.17 10.99
C LYS A 44 -14.90 18.66 11.16
N GLN A 45 -15.88 18.09 10.46
CA GLN A 45 -16.03 16.63 10.41
C GLN A 45 -15.03 16.08 9.42
N THR A 46 -14.34 15.01 9.81
CA THR A 46 -13.31 14.38 8.98
C THR A 46 -13.77 13.02 8.47
N VAL A 47 -13.44 12.74 7.22
CA VAL A 47 -13.65 11.43 6.56
C VAL A 47 -12.36 10.99 5.90
N LYS A 48 -12.19 9.67 5.77
CA LYS A 48 -11.01 9.07 5.12
C LYS A 48 -11.43 8.27 3.91
N CYS A 49 -10.85 8.59 2.77
CA CYS A 49 -10.93 7.79 1.55
C CYS A 49 -9.60 7.06 1.39
N ASN A 50 -9.60 5.74 1.47
CA ASN A 50 -8.40 4.95 1.29
C ASN A 50 -8.63 3.70 0.42
N THR A 51 -7.55 3.26 -0.21
CA THR A 51 -7.51 2.03 -0.99
C THR A 51 -6.15 1.38 -0.78
N TRP A 52 -6.13 0.06 -0.72
CA TRP A 52 -4.92 -0.70 -0.56
C TRP A 52 -5.03 -2.04 -1.26
N ALA A 53 -3.93 -2.47 -1.86
CA ALA A 53 -3.80 -3.81 -2.41
C ALA A 53 -2.35 -4.29 -2.32
N PHE A 54 -2.20 -5.60 -2.18
CA PHE A 54 -0.92 -6.28 -2.17
C PHE A 54 -1.06 -7.54 -3.02
N GLY A 55 -0.42 -7.57 -4.18
CA GLY A 55 -0.64 -8.64 -5.15
C GLY A 55 -0.53 -8.18 -6.58
N VAL A 56 -1.07 -9.02 -7.46
CA VAL A 56 -1.34 -8.67 -8.85
C VAL A 56 -2.76 -8.12 -8.89
N PHE A 57 -2.92 -6.86 -9.28
CA PHE A 57 -4.21 -6.18 -9.36
C PHE A 57 -4.21 -5.14 -10.48
N ASP A 58 -5.40 -4.72 -10.88
CA ASP A 58 -5.60 -3.60 -11.78
C ASP A 58 -5.55 -2.27 -11.02
N GLU A 59 -4.47 -1.51 -11.22
CA GLU A 59 -4.24 -0.22 -10.58
C GLU A 59 -5.33 0.81 -10.93
N MET A 60 -5.87 0.78 -12.16
CA MET A 60 -6.92 1.71 -12.58
C MET A 60 -8.19 1.54 -11.74
N SER A 61 -8.60 0.29 -11.51
CA SER A 61 -9.79 -0.01 -10.69
C SER A 61 -9.66 0.51 -9.25
N LEU A 62 -8.46 0.45 -8.67
CA LEU A 62 -8.20 0.94 -7.32
C LEU A 62 -8.15 2.46 -7.26
N MET A 63 -7.59 3.10 -8.30
CA MET A 63 -7.59 4.55 -8.46
C MET A 63 -9.01 5.09 -8.65
N GLU A 64 -9.81 4.50 -9.53
CA GLU A 64 -11.21 4.91 -9.75
C GLU A 64 -12.02 4.83 -8.45
N LYS A 65 -11.85 3.77 -7.66
CA LYS A 65 -12.53 3.64 -6.36
C LYS A 65 -12.11 4.74 -5.38
N TYR A 66 -10.82 5.07 -5.35
CA TYR A 66 -10.27 6.12 -4.50
C TYR A 66 -10.77 7.51 -4.91
N GLU A 67 -10.74 7.81 -6.20
CA GLU A 67 -11.23 9.07 -6.76
C GLU A 67 -12.74 9.21 -6.61
N SER A 68 -13.51 8.15 -6.81
CA SER A 68 -14.96 8.17 -6.59
C SER A 68 -15.30 8.56 -5.15
N CYS A 69 -14.62 7.97 -4.16
CA CYS A 69 -14.81 8.32 -2.76
C CYS A 69 -14.54 9.82 -2.51
N ILE A 70 -13.43 10.34 -3.03
CA ILE A 70 -13.08 11.76 -2.89
C ILE A 70 -14.14 12.65 -3.54
N ASN A 71 -14.52 12.32 -4.78
CA ASN A 71 -15.47 13.10 -5.57
C ASN A 71 -16.83 13.15 -4.90
N ASP A 72 -17.30 12.06 -4.31
CA ASP A 72 -18.59 12.01 -3.62
C ASP A 72 -18.58 12.92 -2.38
N TYR A 73 -17.53 12.86 -1.55
CA TYR A 73 -17.41 13.76 -0.40
C TYR A 73 -17.16 15.23 -0.79
N GLN A 74 -16.48 15.48 -1.91
CA GLN A 74 -16.31 16.85 -2.42
C GLN A 74 -17.64 17.46 -2.88
N LYS A 75 -18.55 16.67 -3.47
CA LYS A 75 -19.93 17.13 -3.78
C LYS A 75 -20.70 17.50 -2.52
N ASP A 76 -20.42 16.81 -1.41
CA ASP A 76 -21.02 17.07 -0.09
C ASP A 76 -20.34 18.22 0.68
N GLY A 77 -19.38 18.93 0.06
CA GLY A 77 -18.72 20.10 0.63
C GLY A 77 -17.53 19.80 1.53
N TYR A 78 -16.94 18.60 1.43
CA TYR A 78 -15.67 18.28 2.08
C TYR A 78 -14.49 18.70 1.20
N ALA A 79 -13.42 19.21 1.81
CA ALA A 79 -12.17 19.57 1.16
C ALA A 79 -11.04 18.64 1.62
N ILE A 80 -10.11 18.32 0.71
CA ILE A 80 -8.95 17.48 1.03
C ILE A 80 -7.99 18.28 1.91
N ILE A 81 -7.68 17.74 3.09
CA ILE A 81 -6.74 18.37 4.04
C ILE A 81 -5.42 17.60 4.16
N LYS A 82 -5.41 16.31 3.78
CA LYS A 82 -4.21 15.47 3.79
C LYS A 82 -4.31 14.40 2.73
N GLN A 83 -3.19 14.09 2.08
CA GLN A 83 -3.03 12.94 1.21
C GLN A 83 -1.72 12.21 1.54
N SER A 84 -1.73 10.89 1.40
CA SER A 84 -0.56 10.04 1.53
C SER A 84 -0.72 8.78 0.70
N GLY A 85 0.39 8.23 0.21
CA GLY A 85 0.34 7.01 -0.56
C GLY A 85 1.65 6.65 -1.25
N THR A 86 1.75 5.40 -1.65
CA THR A 86 2.75 4.83 -2.55
C THR A 86 1.98 4.08 -3.62
#